data_AF-A0A8J4GC14-F1
#
_entry.id   AF-A0A8J4GC14-F1
#
_cell.length_a   1.000
_cell.length_b   1.000
_cell.length_c   1.000
_cell.angle_alpha   90.00
_cell.angle_beta   90.00
_cell.angle_gamma   90.00
#
_symmetry.space_group_name_H-M   'P 1'
#
loop_
_entity.id
_entity.type
_entity.pdbx_description
1 polymer ?
#
loop_
_entity_poly.entity_id
_entity_poly.type
_entity_poly.pdbx_seq_one_letter_code
_entity_poly.pdbx_strand_id
1 'polypeptide(L)'
;MRRKQPLPPNRAPLPLMPSLTSPPPLPPALMMLLVTDGGTQIRRSGPSPLLAACRGGHAATAALLLRRGAKVDVEGGSELLAAAQPQVVDELLAAVPDLSAHLGPALLAAAAANRGEVVAALLRHGADSTFRGGMALQEAAFRSHLEVMEVLLTADRARLQKCGAVAAALNWARCFGRVEVLRLLVESPIEV
;
A
#
# COMPACT_ATOMS: atom_id res chain seq x y z
N MET A 1 -42.53 55.92 -33.74
CA MET A 1 -41.33 55.06 -33.81
C MET A 1 -41.23 54.26 -32.52
N ARG A 2 -40.78 53.00 -32.60
CA ARG A 2 -40.97 51.94 -31.61
C ARG A 2 -40.03 52.02 -30.38
N ARG A 3 -40.63 51.70 -29.22
CA ARG A 3 -40.14 50.92 -28.05
C ARG A 3 -38.88 51.37 -27.28
N LYS A 4 -39.07 51.74 -26.01
CA LYS A 4 -38.39 51.12 -24.84
C LYS A 4 -39.37 51.10 -23.65
N GLN A 5 -39.75 49.90 -23.20
CA GLN A 5 -40.40 49.72 -21.88
C GLN A 5 -39.30 49.67 -20.82
N PRO A 6 -39.42 50.39 -19.69
CA PRO A 6 -38.59 50.14 -18.51
C PRO A 6 -39.19 48.99 -17.68
N LEU A 7 -38.34 48.03 -17.28
CA LEU A 7 -38.69 46.89 -16.41
C LEU A 7 -39.14 47.34 -15.01
N PRO A 8 -40.00 46.58 -14.31
CA PRO A 8 -40.49 46.93 -12.98
C PRO A 8 -39.44 46.67 -11.87
N PRO A 9 -39.60 47.32 -10.70
CA PRO A 9 -38.65 47.25 -9.60
C PRO A 9 -38.93 46.06 -8.67
N ASN A 10 -37.88 45.70 -7.91
CA ASN A 10 -37.92 45.05 -6.60
C ASN A 10 -38.06 43.50 -6.55
N ARG A 11 -36.99 42.83 -6.09
CA ARG A 11 -37.05 41.63 -5.24
C ARG A 11 -35.82 41.56 -4.34
N ALA A 12 -36.10 41.54 -3.04
CA ALA A 12 -35.20 41.50 -1.89
C ALA A 12 -34.11 40.39 -1.96
N PRO A 13 -33.01 40.51 -1.20
CA PRO A 13 -31.95 39.51 -1.16
C PRO A 13 -32.44 38.24 -0.44
N LEU A 14 -32.26 37.08 -1.07
CA LEU A 14 -32.46 35.77 -0.44
C LEU A 14 -31.24 35.42 0.42
N PRO A 15 -31.42 34.86 1.64
CA PRO A 15 -30.33 34.43 2.51
C PRO A 15 -29.87 33.01 2.13
N LEU A 16 -28.59 32.83 1.84
CA LEU A 16 -27.99 31.51 1.64
C LEU A 16 -26.76 31.33 2.54
N MET A 17 -27.03 30.75 3.71
CA MET A 17 -26.26 29.72 4.43
C MET A 17 -24.86 30.02 4.99
N PRO A 18 -24.49 29.41 6.14
CA PRO A 18 -23.33 29.78 6.93
C PRO A 18 -22.05 28.98 6.58
N SER A 19 -20.91 29.62 6.82
CA SER A 19 -19.64 29.01 7.27
C SER A 19 -18.95 27.98 6.36
N LEU A 20 -18.21 28.47 5.36
CA LEU A 20 -16.98 27.80 4.94
C LEU A 20 -15.91 28.04 6.01
N THR A 21 -15.94 27.22 7.06
CA THR A 21 -14.73 26.97 7.86
C THR A 21 -13.62 26.61 6.89
N SER A 22 -12.65 27.50 6.73
CA SER A 22 -11.40 27.19 6.06
C SER A 22 -10.81 25.94 6.71
N PRO A 23 -10.42 24.91 5.96
CA PRO A 23 -9.58 23.86 6.53
C PRO A 23 -8.31 24.51 7.10
N PRO A 24 -7.71 23.95 8.18
CA PRO A 24 -6.50 24.50 8.77
C PRO A 24 -5.39 24.64 7.71
N PRO A 25 -4.53 25.66 7.81
CA PRO A 25 -3.46 25.88 6.84
C PRO A 25 -2.58 24.65 6.78
N LEU A 26 -2.54 24.03 5.61
CA LEU A 26 -1.69 22.86 5.35
C LEU A 26 -0.22 23.26 5.53
N PRO A 27 0.65 22.35 6.01
CA PRO A 27 2.07 22.60 6.09
C PRO A 27 2.61 23.07 4.71
N PRO A 28 3.58 24.00 4.65
CA PRO A 28 4.15 24.49 3.40
C PRO A 28 4.63 23.38 2.45
N ALA A 29 5.04 22.23 2.99
CA ALA A 29 5.44 21.04 2.24
C ALA A 29 4.28 20.41 1.43
N LEU A 30 3.05 20.44 1.96
CA LEU A 30 1.82 20.00 1.27
C LEU A 30 1.35 21.01 0.22
N MET A 31 1.67 22.29 0.41
CA MET A 31 1.36 23.36 -0.54
C MET A 31 2.30 23.31 -1.76
N MET A 32 3.61 23.06 -1.56
CA MET A 32 4.56 22.78 -2.64
C MET A 32 4.15 21.57 -3.50
N LEU A 33 3.42 20.61 -2.91
CA LEU A 33 2.93 19.41 -3.59
C LEU A 33 1.67 19.61 -4.44
N LEU A 34 0.85 20.62 -4.12
CA LEU A 34 -0.41 20.93 -4.82
C LEU A 34 -0.25 22.03 -5.88
N VAL A 35 0.85 22.80 -5.86
CA VAL A 35 1.11 23.91 -6.80
C VAL A 35 1.60 23.43 -8.18
N THR A 36 1.87 22.14 -8.37
CA THR A 36 1.96 21.55 -9.72
C THR A 36 0.56 21.23 -10.23
N ASP A 37 -0.14 22.28 -10.62
CA ASP A 37 -1.48 22.25 -11.21
C ASP A 37 -1.47 21.63 -12.62
N GLY A 38 -2.58 21.02 -13.00
CA GLY A 38 -2.85 20.53 -14.36
C GLY A 38 -2.57 19.04 -14.55
N GLY A 39 -3.63 18.29 -14.87
CA GLY A 39 -3.58 16.85 -15.06
C GLY A 39 -2.56 16.38 -16.12
N THR A 40 -2.46 15.05 -16.20
CA THR A 40 -1.66 14.24 -17.13
C THR A 40 -0.30 13.76 -16.59
N GLN A 41 -0.25 12.44 -16.38
CA GLN A 41 0.94 11.59 -16.41
C GLN A 41 2.03 11.86 -15.36
N ILE A 42 1.88 11.27 -14.16
CA ILE A 42 3.02 11.02 -13.28
C ILE A 42 3.82 9.82 -13.81
N ARG A 43 4.34 9.94 -15.05
CA ARG A 43 5.43 9.11 -15.59
C ARG A 43 6.65 10.01 -15.78
N ARG A 44 7.24 10.48 -14.68
CA ARG A 44 8.59 11.05 -14.69
C ARG A 44 9.31 10.70 -13.38
N SER A 45 9.92 9.51 -13.38
CA SER A 45 11.18 9.14 -12.71
C SER A 45 11.56 9.86 -11.39
N GLY A 46 10.61 10.00 -10.48
CA GLY A 46 10.79 10.48 -9.11
C GLY A 46 9.73 9.83 -8.23
N PRO A 47 9.98 9.57 -6.93
CA PRO A 47 8.99 8.92 -6.09
C PRO A 47 7.72 9.78 -6.07
N SER A 48 6.59 9.17 -6.44
CA SER A 48 5.27 9.80 -6.34
C SER A 48 5.13 10.44 -4.95
N PRO A 49 4.56 11.66 -4.82
CA PRO A 49 4.30 12.30 -3.54
C PRO A 49 3.69 11.37 -2.49
N LEU A 50 2.81 10.51 -2.97
CA LEU A 50 2.13 9.50 -2.19
C LEU A 50 3.09 8.42 -1.68
N LEU A 51 4.02 7.96 -2.53
CA LEU A 51 5.08 7.01 -2.15
C LEU A 51 6.03 7.60 -1.11
N ALA A 52 6.39 8.89 -1.25
CA ALA A 52 7.22 9.60 -0.28
C ALA A 52 6.51 9.72 1.09
N ALA A 53 5.21 10.01 1.10
CA ALA A 53 4.41 10.03 2.32
C ALA A 53 4.35 8.64 2.98
N CYS A 54 4.15 7.58 2.19
CA CYS A 54 4.09 6.21 2.68
C CYS A 54 5.43 5.73 3.27
N ARG A 55 6.54 6.02 2.60
CA ARG A 55 7.89 5.73 3.09
C ARG A 55 8.23 6.53 4.36
N GLY A 56 7.79 7.78 4.42
CA GLY A 56 8.01 8.67 5.55
C GLY A 56 7.12 8.41 6.77
N GLY A 57 6.19 7.45 6.72
CA GLY A 57 5.26 7.20 7.82
C GLY A 57 4.12 8.21 7.95
N HIS A 58 3.95 9.10 6.97
CA HIS A 58 2.95 10.17 7.03
C HIS A 58 1.57 9.66 6.56
N ALA A 59 0.95 8.81 7.37
CA ALA A 59 -0.29 8.12 7.04
C ALA A 59 -1.46 9.08 6.72
N ALA A 60 -1.66 10.11 7.55
CA ALA A 60 -2.66 11.16 7.32
C ALA A 60 -2.46 11.90 5.97
N THR A 61 -1.20 12.17 5.61
CA THR A 61 -0.85 12.82 4.33
C THR A 61 -1.13 11.88 3.16
N ALA A 62 -0.78 10.59 3.28
CA ALA A 62 -1.02 9.60 2.25
C ALA A 62 -2.53 9.37 2.01
N ALA A 63 -3.32 9.27 3.09
CA ALA A 63 -4.76 9.15 3.02
C ALA A 63 -5.42 10.38 2.38
N LEU A 64 -4.95 11.59 2.68
CA LEU A 64 -5.46 12.83 2.09
C LEU A 64 -5.16 12.88 0.58
N LEU A 65 -3.96 12.51 0.16
CA LEU A 65 -3.57 12.46 -1.25
C LEU A 65 -4.44 11.46 -2.05
N LEU A 66 -4.72 10.28 -1.49
CA LEU A 66 -5.62 9.29 -2.09
C LEU A 66 -7.05 9.79 -2.21
N ARG A 67 -7.61 10.39 -1.14
CA ARG A 67 -8.96 10.98 -1.16
C ARG A 67 -9.10 12.13 -2.16
N ARG A 68 -8.00 12.81 -2.49
CA ARG A 68 -7.97 13.88 -3.50
C ARG A 68 -7.77 13.36 -4.93
N GLY A 69 -7.83 12.05 -5.14
CA GLY A 69 -7.81 11.44 -6.47
C GLY A 69 -6.41 11.16 -7.01
N ALA A 70 -5.40 11.01 -6.14
CA ALA A 70 -4.12 10.45 -6.55
C ALA A 70 -4.36 9.07 -7.18
N LYS A 71 -4.11 8.94 -8.48
CA LYS A 71 -4.26 7.67 -9.18
C LYS A 71 -3.16 6.72 -8.74
N VAL A 72 -3.58 5.61 -8.14
CA VAL A 72 -2.74 4.45 -7.87
C VAL A 72 -3.10 3.43 -8.95
N ASP A 73 -2.15 3.12 -9.82
CA ASP A 73 -2.31 2.03 -10.78
C ASP A 73 -2.03 0.67 -10.12
N VAL A 74 -2.25 -0.41 -10.86
CA VAL A 74 -2.19 -1.78 -10.32
C VAL A 74 -0.80 -2.14 -9.78
N GLU A 75 0.25 -1.65 -10.47
CA GLU A 75 1.65 -1.80 -10.05
C GLU A 75 1.97 -0.85 -8.89
N GLY A 76 1.53 0.41 -8.97
CA GLY A 76 1.75 1.42 -7.94
C GLY A 76 1.05 1.12 -6.62
N GLY A 77 -0.08 0.43 -6.60
CA GLY A 77 -0.77 0.05 -5.35
C GLY A 77 -0.01 -1.02 -4.59
N SER A 78 0.56 -1.96 -5.34
CA SER A 78 1.41 -3.02 -4.81
C SER A 78 2.72 -2.45 -4.25
N GLU A 79 3.37 -1.57 -5.02
CA GLU A 79 4.59 -0.87 -4.60
C GLU A 79 4.36 0.05 -3.40
N LEU A 80 3.23 0.75 -3.38
CA LEU A 80 2.86 1.66 -2.30
C LEU A 80 2.66 0.92 -0.99
N LEU A 81 1.91 -0.18 -0.99
CA LEU A 81 1.71 -1.02 0.19
C LEU A 81 3.02 -1.66 0.65
N ALA A 82 3.86 -2.14 -0.26
CA ALA A 82 5.16 -2.73 0.07
C ALA A 82 6.18 -1.71 0.61
N ALA A 83 6.11 -0.46 0.15
CA ALA A 83 6.97 0.64 0.59
C ALA A 83 6.44 1.42 1.80
N ALA A 84 5.18 1.23 2.18
CA ALA A 84 4.59 1.87 3.34
C ALA A 84 5.19 1.38 4.67
N GLN A 85 5.13 2.20 5.71
CA GLN A 85 5.33 1.72 7.08
C GLN A 85 4.12 0.91 7.54
N PRO A 86 4.26 -0.05 8.47
CA PRO A 86 3.16 -0.93 8.88
C PRO A 86 1.93 -0.16 9.38
N GLN A 87 2.12 0.95 10.10
CA GLN A 87 1.02 1.82 10.56
C GLN A 87 0.30 2.51 9.40
N VAL A 88 1.05 2.88 8.35
CA VAL A 88 0.49 3.50 7.15
C VAL A 88 -0.32 2.47 6.36
N VAL A 89 0.11 1.21 6.28
CA VAL A 89 -0.66 0.12 5.62
C VAL A 89 -2.05 -0.01 6.25
N ASP A 90 -2.12 0.00 7.58
CA ASP A 90 -3.37 -0.12 8.33
C ASP A 90 -4.32 1.05 8.00
N GLU A 91 -3.82 2.29 8.02
CA GLU A 91 -4.64 3.48 7.69
C GLU A 91 -5.05 3.56 6.22
N LEU A 92 -4.18 3.13 5.31
CA LEU A 92 -4.44 3.16 3.87
C LEU A 92 -5.54 2.18 3.46
N LEU A 93 -5.51 0.96 4.00
CA LEU A 93 -6.53 -0.05 3.72
C LEU A 93 -7.88 0.35 4.32
N ALA A 94 -7.87 1.05 5.46
CA ALA A 94 -9.08 1.63 6.03
C ALA A 94 -9.64 2.81 5.20
N ALA A 95 -8.75 3.63 4.61
CA ALA A 95 -9.15 4.80 3.83
C ALA A 95 -9.55 4.46 2.38
N VAL A 96 -8.96 3.43 1.79
CA VAL A 96 -9.15 3.03 0.37
C VAL A 96 -9.32 1.51 0.26
N PRO A 97 -10.56 1.00 0.32
CA PRO A 97 -10.85 -0.43 0.25
C PRO A 97 -10.34 -1.13 -1.03
N ASP A 98 -10.24 -0.38 -2.14
CA ASP A 98 -9.78 -0.90 -3.44
C ASP A 98 -8.32 -1.39 -3.40
N LEU A 99 -7.52 -0.92 -2.43
CA LEU A 99 -6.13 -1.38 -2.27
C LEU A 99 -6.03 -2.84 -1.82
N SER A 100 -7.13 -3.43 -1.33
CA SER A 100 -7.16 -4.84 -0.90
C SER A 100 -6.86 -5.82 -2.05
N ALA A 101 -7.16 -5.45 -3.30
CA ALA A 101 -6.79 -6.25 -4.48
C ALA A 101 -5.27 -6.36 -4.69
N HIS A 102 -4.47 -5.46 -4.11
CA HIS A 102 -3.01 -5.42 -4.25
C HIS A 102 -2.27 -6.12 -3.12
N LEU A 103 -2.96 -6.71 -2.15
CA LEU A 103 -2.34 -7.36 -0.99
C LEU A 103 -1.37 -8.49 -1.37
N GLY A 104 -1.75 -9.36 -2.31
CA GLY A 104 -0.90 -10.47 -2.77
C GLY A 104 0.40 -9.99 -3.46
N PRO A 105 0.32 -9.14 -4.49
CA PRO A 105 1.49 -8.51 -5.09
C PRO A 105 2.34 -7.69 -4.10
N ALA A 106 1.71 -6.94 -3.18
CA ALA A 106 2.40 -6.17 -2.15
C ALA A 106 3.14 -7.09 -1.17
N LEU A 107 2.56 -8.22 -0.78
CA LEU A 107 3.19 -9.22 0.07
C LEU A 107 4.47 -9.77 -0.58
N LEU A 108 4.40 -10.08 -1.88
CA LEU A 108 5.57 -10.52 -2.64
C LEU A 108 6.66 -9.45 -2.69
N ALA A 109 6.30 -8.20 -2.99
CA ALA A 109 7.25 -7.08 -3.05
C ALA A 109 7.87 -6.78 -1.68
N ALA A 110 7.08 -6.82 -0.60
CA ALA A 110 7.57 -6.63 0.78
C ALA A 110 8.52 -7.77 1.20
N ALA A 111 8.22 -9.01 0.81
CA ALA A 111 9.09 -10.16 1.05
C ALA A 111 10.43 -10.03 0.30
N ALA A 112 10.39 -9.62 -0.96
CA ALA A 112 11.58 -9.35 -1.77
C ALA A 112 12.44 -8.20 -1.22
N ALA A 113 11.82 -7.24 -0.52
CA ALA A 113 12.48 -6.09 0.11
C ALA A 113 12.92 -6.33 1.58
N ASN A 114 12.77 -7.55 2.10
CA ASN A 114 13.08 -7.91 3.49
C ASN A 114 12.34 -7.05 4.54
N ARG A 115 11.05 -6.78 4.34
CA ARG A 115 10.24 -5.95 5.25
C ARG A 115 9.29 -6.79 6.10
N GLY A 116 9.84 -7.49 7.11
CA GLY A 116 9.08 -8.42 7.98
C GLY A 116 7.84 -7.79 8.61
N GLU A 117 7.95 -6.60 9.18
CA GLU A 117 6.81 -5.90 9.79
C GLU A 117 5.69 -5.55 8.79
N VAL A 118 6.06 -5.18 7.56
CA VAL A 118 5.08 -4.88 6.50
C VAL A 118 4.41 -6.17 6.03
N VAL A 119 5.17 -7.26 5.89
CA VAL A 119 4.62 -8.59 5.59
C VAL A 119 3.61 -9.00 6.66
N ALA A 120 3.95 -8.82 7.95
CA ALA A 120 3.03 -9.10 9.06
C ALA A 120 1.76 -8.23 8.99
N ALA A 121 1.89 -6.93 8.69
CA ALA A 121 0.74 -6.05 8.51
C ALA A 121 -0.16 -6.50 7.35
N LEU A 122 0.41 -6.82 6.19
CA LEU A 122 -0.35 -7.28 5.02
C LEU A 122 -1.09 -8.59 5.30
N LEU A 123 -0.47 -9.53 6.01
CA LEU A 123 -1.12 -10.79 6.42
C LEU A 123 -2.28 -10.56 7.39
N ARG A 124 -2.15 -9.62 8.35
CA ARG A 124 -3.25 -9.22 9.26
C ARG A 124 -4.47 -8.70 8.49
N HIS A 125 -4.26 -8.07 7.33
CA HIS A 125 -5.33 -7.59 6.44
C HIS A 125 -5.81 -8.63 5.41
N GLY A 126 -5.40 -9.89 5.54
CA GLY A 126 -5.88 -10.99 4.70
C GLY A 126 -5.13 -11.15 3.39
N ALA A 127 -3.88 -10.70 3.30
CA ALA A 127 -3.03 -11.04 2.16
C ALA A 127 -2.89 -12.56 2.02
N ASP A 128 -3.14 -13.09 0.81
CA ASP A 128 -2.97 -14.52 0.53
C ASP A 128 -1.48 -14.87 0.50
N SER A 129 -0.99 -15.53 1.54
CA SER A 129 0.37 -16.07 1.63
C SER A 129 0.70 -17.07 0.53
N THR A 130 -0.31 -17.69 -0.10
CA THR A 130 -0.16 -18.62 -1.22
C THR A 130 -0.22 -17.94 -2.59
N PHE A 131 -0.25 -16.60 -2.65
CA PHE A 131 -0.26 -15.84 -3.88
C PHE A 131 0.86 -16.28 -4.83
N ARG A 132 0.48 -16.57 -6.10
CA ARG A 132 1.36 -17.16 -7.13
C ARG A 132 2.12 -18.41 -6.65
N GLY A 133 1.47 -19.29 -5.89
CA GLY A 133 2.06 -20.53 -5.38
C GLY A 133 3.01 -20.31 -4.19
N GLY A 134 2.77 -19.26 -3.41
CA GLY A 134 3.61 -18.89 -2.26
C GLY A 134 4.96 -18.32 -2.67
N MET A 135 4.98 -17.54 -3.75
CA MET A 135 6.22 -16.94 -4.29
C MET A 135 6.91 -16.00 -3.29
N ALA A 136 6.15 -15.40 -2.36
CA ALA A 136 6.72 -14.60 -1.27
C ALA A 136 7.70 -15.40 -0.40
N LEU A 137 7.33 -16.62 0.00
CA LEU A 137 8.22 -17.50 0.78
C LEU A 137 9.43 -17.95 -0.05
N GLN A 138 9.21 -18.29 -1.32
CA GLN A 138 10.29 -18.74 -2.21
C GLN A 138 11.34 -17.64 -2.42
N GLU A 139 10.90 -16.40 -2.64
CA GLU A 139 11.77 -15.24 -2.81
C GLU A 139 12.54 -14.92 -1.52
N ALA A 140 11.85 -14.95 -0.38
CA ALA A 140 12.49 -14.77 0.93
C ALA A 140 13.55 -15.85 1.18
N ALA A 141 13.26 -17.12 0.85
CA ALA A 141 14.21 -18.22 0.98
C ALA A 141 15.41 -18.08 0.03
N PHE A 142 15.17 -17.72 -1.22
CA PHE A 142 16.23 -17.49 -2.21
C PHE A 142 17.22 -16.40 -1.76
N ARG A 143 16.69 -15.32 -1.17
CA ARG A 143 17.49 -14.19 -0.64
C ARG A 143 17.95 -14.38 0.80
N SER A 144 17.56 -15.46 1.47
CA SER A 144 17.86 -15.73 2.89
C SER A 144 17.33 -14.66 3.84
N HIS A 145 16.15 -14.12 3.55
CA HIS A 145 15.41 -13.19 4.40
C HIS A 145 14.70 -13.94 5.55
N LEU A 146 15.48 -14.36 6.55
CA LEU A 146 15.02 -15.25 7.62
C LEU A 146 13.82 -14.68 8.40
N GLU A 147 13.85 -13.39 8.76
CA GLU A 147 12.75 -12.73 9.47
C GLU A 147 11.43 -12.81 8.68
N VAL A 148 11.46 -12.51 7.38
CA VAL A 148 10.27 -12.62 6.52
C VAL A 148 9.78 -14.07 6.43
N MET A 149 10.70 -15.04 6.36
CA MET A 149 10.35 -16.46 6.34
C MET A 149 9.67 -16.87 7.64
N GLU A 150 10.19 -16.45 8.80
CA GLU A 150 9.58 -16.71 10.11
C GLU A 150 8.16 -16.16 10.17
N VAL A 151 7.95 -14.91 9.74
CA VAL A 151 6.62 -14.28 9.72
C VAL A 151 5.65 -15.07 8.82
N LEU A 152 6.06 -15.43 7.60
CA LEU A 152 5.21 -16.17 6.65
C LEU A 152 4.87 -17.58 7.14
N LEU A 153 5.84 -18.29 7.71
CA LEU A 153 5.63 -19.65 8.21
C LEU A 153 4.78 -19.63 9.49
N THR A 154 5.02 -18.70 10.40
CA THR A 154 4.20 -18.56 11.61
C THR A 154 2.75 -18.25 11.26
N ALA A 155 2.50 -17.45 10.22
CA ALA A 155 1.16 -17.12 9.79
C ALA A 155 0.42 -18.28 9.10
N ASP A 156 1.07 -19.00 8.17
CA ASP A 156 0.35 -19.86 7.22
C ASP A 156 1.13 -21.12 6.77
N ARG A 157 2.00 -21.69 7.62
CA ARG A 157 2.85 -22.85 7.23
C ARG A 157 2.08 -23.99 6.57
N ALA A 158 0.93 -24.40 7.10
CA ALA A 158 0.15 -25.50 6.55
C ALA A 158 -0.31 -25.22 5.09
N ARG A 159 -0.73 -23.98 4.80
CA ARG A 159 -1.12 -23.57 3.44
C ARG A 159 0.09 -23.52 2.51
N LEU A 160 1.21 -22.98 2.99
CA LEU A 160 2.47 -22.90 2.25
C LEU A 160 3.09 -24.27 1.96
N GLN A 161 2.92 -25.25 2.86
CA GLN A 161 3.29 -26.63 2.62
C GLN A 161 2.39 -27.25 1.54
N LYS A 162 1.07 -27.10 1.67
CA LYS A 162 0.10 -27.67 0.73
C LYS A 162 0.25 -27.11 -0.69
N CYS A 163 0.60 -25.83 -0.84
CA CYS A 163 0.85 -25.22 -2.15
C CYS A 163 2.26 -25.50 -2.70
N GLY A 164 3.11 -26.23 -1.96
CA GLY A 164 4.46 -26.61 -2.40
C GLY A 164 5.54 -25.53 -2.21
N ALA A 165 5.20 -24.36 -1.66
CA ALA A 165 6.16 -23.27 -1.47
C ALA A 165 7.30 -23.65 -0.52
N VAL A 166 6.99 -24.38 0.56
CA VAL A 166 7.99 -24.90 1.52
C VAL A 166 8.94 -25.89 0.84
N ALA A 167 8.43 -26.77 -0.01
CA ALA A 167 9.24 -27.73 -0.75
C ALA A 167 10.17 -27.03 -1.76
N ALA A 168 9.66 -26.02 -2.47
CA ALA A 168 10.45 -25.19 -3.36
C ALA A 168 11.56 -24.44 -2.60
N ALA A 169 11.21 -23.80 -1.47
CA ALA A 169 12.17 -23.10 -0.60
C ALA A 169 13.27 -24.04 -0.07
N LEU A 170 12.92 -25.26 0.34
CA LEU A 170 13.89 -26.29 0.74
C LEU A 170 14.82 -26.67 -0.42
N ASN A 171 14.30 -26.82 -1.64
CA ASN A 171 15.11 -27.16 -2.80
C ASN A 171 16.11 -26.04 -3.12
N TRP A 172 15.66 -24.78 -3.11
CA TRP A 172 16.55 -23.62 -3.24
C TRP A 172 17.64 -23.63 -2.15
N ALA A 173 17.26 -23.82 -0.89
CA ALA A 173 18.21 -23.83 0.21
C ALA A 173 19.27 -24.94 0.07
N ARG A 174 18.88 -26.13 -0.43
CA ARG A 174 19.81 -27.23 -0.74
C ARG A 174 20.74 -26.91 -1.90
N CYS A 175 20.20 -26.42 -3.02
CA CYS A 175 20.99 -26.10 -4.21
C CYS A 175 22.05 -25.01 -3.96
N PHE A 176 21.74 -24.06 -3.08
CA PHE A 176 22.61 -22.91 -2.79
C PHE A 176 23.33 -23.03 -1.44
N GLY A 177 23.20 -24.16 -0.73
CA GLY A 177 23.87 -24.41 0.55
C GLY A 177 23.48 -23.44 1.68
N ARG A 178 22.24 -22.93 1.68
CA ARG A 178 21.74 -21.97 2.69
C ARG A 178 21.34 -22.71 3.96
N VAL A 179 22.29 -22.92 4.87
CA VAL A 179 22.11 -23.73 6.09
C VAL A 179 21.07 -23.12 7.03
N GLU A 180 21.04 -21.79 7.16
CA GLU A 180 20.11 -21.08 8.04
C GLU A 180 18.66 -21.23 7.55
N VAL A 181 18.46 -21.14 6.24
CA VAL A 181 17.16 -21.38 5.61
C VAL A 181 16.71 -22.83 5.81
N LEU A 182 17.63 -23.80 5.68
CA LEU A 182 17.34 -25.20 5.97
C LEU A 182 16.96 -25.41 7.43
N ARG A 183 17.70 -24.82 8.36
CA ARG A 183 17.38 -24.87 9.80
C ARG A 183 16.01 -24.32 10.05
N LEU A 184 15.70 -23.10 9.60
CA LEU A 184 14.39 -22.48 9.80
C LEU A 184 13.24 -23.34 9.22
N LEU A 185 13.43 -23.91 8.02
CA LEU A 185 12.43 -24.76 7.39
C LEU A 185 12.28 -26.14 8.05
N VAL A 186 13.32 -26.68 8.69
CA VAL A 186 13.32 -28.02 9.33
C VAL A 186 13.01 -27.94 10.84
N GLU A 187 13.59 -26.98 11.56
CA GLU A 187 13.46 -26.71 13.01
C GLU A 187 12.11 -26.11 13.40
N SER A 188 11.25 -25.83 12.43
CA SER A 188 9.84 -25.53 12.69
C SER A 188 8.95 -26.77 12.42
N PRO A 189 9.14 -27.93 13.08
CA PRO A 189 8.18 -29.01 12.97
C PRO A 189 6.90 -28.58 13.69
N ILE A 190 5.83 -28.51 12.90
CA ILE A 190 4.42 -28.73 13.24
C ILE A 190 4.20 -28.87 14.76
N GLU A 191 3.76 -27.80 15.42
CA GLU A 191 2.93 -28.01 16.61
C GLU A 191 1.66 -28.72 16.11
N VAL A 192 1.52 -29.97 16.55
CA VAL A 192 0.49 -30.94 16.19
C VAL A 192 -0.84 -30.56 16.83
#